data_AF-A0A965N760-F1
#
_entry.id   AF-A0A965N760-F1
#
_cell.length_a   1.000
_cell.length_b   1.000
_cell.length_c   1.000
_cell.angle_alpha   90.00
_cell.angle_beta   90.00
_cell.angle_gamma   90.00
#
_symmetry.space_group_name_H-M   'P 1'
#
loop_
_entity.id
_entity.type
_entity.pdbx_description
1 polymer ?
#
loop_
_entity_poly.entity_id
_entity_poly.type
_entity_poly.pdbx_seq_one_letter_code
_entity_poly.pdbx_strand_id
1 'polypeptide(L)'
;MTAAAPTRLDSLIANSPVASVISNPRLQDNPIIACNQAFKDLTGYDDDEIIGRNCRFLSGAETEPWLSDTIRDGVREKRPVLVEILNYKKDGTPFRNALLVAPIFDTAG
;
A
#
# COMPACT_ATOMS: atom_id res chain seq x y z
N MET A 1 -17.35 -19.29 -24.65
CA MET A 1 -16.42 -18.21 -24.27
C MET A 1 -16.45 -18.08 -22.76
N THR A 2 -15.54 -18.76 -22.06
CA THR A 2 -15.42 -18.67 -20.61
C THR A 2 -14.81 -17.32 -20.26
N ALA A 3 -15.57 -16.46 -19.57
CA ALA A 3 -15.01 -15.28 -18.94
C ALA A 3 -13.85 -15.73 -18.05
N ALA A 4 -12.67 -15.12 -18.23
CA ALA A 4 -11.56 -15.34 -17.31
C ALA A 4 -12.09 -15.05 -15.89
N ALA A 5 -11.86 -15.98 -14.95
CA ALA A 5 -12.20 -15.75 -13.56
C ALA A 5 -11.57 -14.42 -13.11
N PRO A 6 -12.29 -13.55 -12.38
CA PRO A 6 -11.73 -12.28 -11.94
C PRO A 6 -10.42 -12.55 -11.22
N THR A 7 -9.32 -12.02 -11.75
CA THR A 7 -8.00 -12.15 -11.14
C THR A 7 -8.08 -11.57 -9.74
N ARG A 8 -7.96 -12.44 -8.73
CA ARG A 8 -7.96 -12.02 -7.34
C ARG A 8 -6.66 -11.27 -7.12
N LEU A 9 -6.71 -9.94 -7.08
CA LEU A 9 -5.51 -9.08 -7.03
C LEU A 9 -4.61 -9.43 -5.82
N ASP A 10 -5.19 -9.88 -4.71
CA ASP A 10 -4.48 -10.38 -3.53
C ASP A 10 -3.51 -11.54 -3.84
N SER A 11 -3.87 -12.44 -4.76
CA SER A 11 -3.02 -13.56 -5.18
C SER A 11 -1.70 -13.11 -5.84
N LEU A 12 -1.65 -11.89 -6.39
CA LEU A 12 -0.45 -11.33 -7.01
C LEU A 12 0.64 -11.01 -5.98
N ILE A 13 0.27 -10.76 -4.73
CA ILE A 13 1.20 -10.37 -3.66
C ILE A 13 1.36 -11.43 -2.57
N ALA A 14 0.47 -12.43 -2.54
CA ALA A 14 0.34 -13.38 -1.44
C ALA A 14 1.64 -14.10 -1.06
N ASN A 15 2.43 -14.52 -2.06
CA ASN A 15 3.68 -15.26 -1.86
C ASN A 15 4.94 -14.40 -2.03
N SER A 16 4.79 -13.07 -2.16
CA SER A 16 5.92 -12.16 -2.29
C SER A 16 6.65 -12.01 -0.95
N PRO A 17 7.99 -12.07 -0.92
CA PRO A 17 8.75 -11.74 0.28
C PRO A 17 8.76 -10.23 0.57
N VAL A 18 8.31 -9.40 -0.39
CA VAL A 18 8.21 -7.96 -0.22
C VAL A 18 6.87 -7.63 0.46
N ALA A 19 6.93 -6.92 1.58
CA ALA A 19 5.75 -6.38 2.26
C ALA A 19 4.93 -5.53 1.28
N SER A 20 3.71 -5.96 0.99
CA SER A 20 2.90 -5.42 -0.10
C SER A 20 1.45 -5.23 0.32
N VAL A 21 0.84 -4.16 -0.21
CA VAL A 21 -0.59 -3.88 -0.09
C VAL A 21 -1.16 -3.50 -1.45
N ILE A 22 -2.47 -3.68 -1.62
CA ILE A 22 -3.23 -3.20 -2.76
C ILE A 22 -4.30 -2.27 -2.23
N SER A 23 -4.36 -1.04 -2.76
CA SER A 23 -5.39 -0.06 -2.42
C SER A 23 -6.28 0.24 -3.62
N ASN A 24 -7.48 0.75 -3.34
CA ASN A 24 -8.47 1.07 -4.36
C ASN A 24 -8.75 2.57 -4.43
N PRO A 25 -8.16 3.31 -5.39
CA PRO A 25 -8.36 4.77 -5.49
C PRO A 25 -9.75 5.17 -5.98
N ARG A 26 -10.60 4.21 -6.38
CA ARG A 26 -12.01 4.46 -6.75
C ARG A 26 -12.93 4.54 -5.53
N LEU A 27 -12.44 4.15 -4.35
CA LEU A 27 -13.16 4.28 -3.08
C LEU A 27 -12.69 5.52 -2.32
N GLN A 28 -13.56 6.03 -1.44
CA GLN A 28 -13.25 7.18 -0.61
C GLN A 28 -11.97 6.93 0.19
N ASP A 29 -11.02 7.87 0.12
CA ASP A 29 -9.75 7.85 0.84
C ASP A 29 -8.73 6.79 0.40
N ASN A 30 -8.92 6.14 -0.76
CA ASN A 30 -8.00 5.12 -1.31
C ASN A 30 -7.61 4.04 -0.28
N PRO A 31 -8.59 3.28 0.25
CA PRO A 31 -8.37 2.30 1.30
C PRO A 31 -7.63 1.07 0.76
N ILE A 32 -6.87 0.43 1.65
CA ILE A 32 -6.27 -0.88 1.40
C ILE A 32 -7.38 -1.93 1.31
N ILE A 33 -7.34 -2.73 0.26
CA ILE A 33 -8.28 -3.83 -0.03
C ILE A 33 -7.63 -5.22 0.08
N ALA A 34 -6.30 -5.28 0.12
CA ALA A 34 -5.54 -6.50 0.37
C ALA A 34 -4.14 -6.18 0.93
N CYS A 35 -3.61 -7.06 1.77
CA CYS A 35 -2.21 -7.04 2.23
C CYS A 35 -1.68 -8.48 2.30
N ASN A 36 -0.37 -8.65 2.19
CA ASN A 36 0.27 -9.97 2.35
C ASN A 36 0.80 -10.20 3.77
N GLN A 37 1.19 -11.44 4.09
CA GLN A 37 1.71 -11.81 5.40
C GLN A 37 2.99 -11.03 5.74
N ALA A 38 3.88 -10.80 4.77
CA ALA A 38 5.10 -10.02 4.97
C ALA A 38 4.83 -8.58 5.45
N PHE A 39 3.75 -7.94 4.98
CA PHE A 39 3.34 -6.62 5.46
C PHE A 39 2.86 -6.65 6.91
N LYS A 40 2.08 -7.66 7.28
CA LYS A 40 1.63 -7.87 8.67
C LYS A 40 2.80 -8.12 9.60
N ASP A 41 3.71 -9.01 9.22
CA ASP A 41 4.90 -9.33 10.01
C ASP A 41 5.82 -8.11 10.20
N LEU A 42 5.97 -7.29 9.16
CA LEU A 42 6.78 -6.06 9.21
C LEU A 42 6.17 -5.02 10.15
N THR A 43 4.87 -4.78 10.03
CA THR A 43 4.18 -3.64 10.65
C THR A 43 3.55 -3.96 12.00
N GLY A 44 3.28 -5.24 12.27
CA GLY A 44 2.62 -5.73 13.48
C GLY A 44 1.10 -5.54 13.52
N TYR A 45 0.48 -5.13 12.42
CA TYR A 45 -0.98 -4.98 12.30
C TYR A 45 -1.63 -6.22 11.69
N ASP A 46 -2.84 -6.53 12.13
CA ASP A 46 -3.67 -7.60 11.58
C ASP A 46 -4.66 -7.10 10.51
N ASP A 47 -5.30 -8.03 9.79
CA ASP A 47 -6.16 -7.71 8.64
C ASP A 47 -7.32 -6.78 9.01
N ASP A 48 -7.93 -6.95 10.19
CA ASP A 48 -9.03 -6.11 10.70
C ASP A 48 -8.58 -4.67 11.04
N GLU A 49 -7.29 -4.48 11.26
CA GLU A 49 -6.68 -3.17 11.52
C GLU A 49 -6.12 -2.50 10.26
N ILE A 50 -5.97 -3.23 9.15
CA ILE A 50 -5.38 -2.76 7.89
C ILE A 50 -6.46 -2.49 6.84
N ILE A 51 -7.33 -3.47 6.61
CA ILE A 51 -8.28 -3.42 5.50
C ILE A 51 -9.30 -2.29 5.71
N GLY A 52 -9.56 -1.52 4.67
CA GLY A 52 -10.46 -0.37 4.71
C GLY A 52 -9.82 0.94 5.14
N ARG A 53 -8.54 0.95 5.53
CA ARG A 53 -7.81 2.18 5.92
C ARG A 53 -6.88 2.65 4.82
N ASN A 54 -6.64 3.95 4.78
CA ASN A 54 -5.54 4.50 4.00
C ASN A 54 -4.19 4.17 4.67
N CYS A 55 -3.18 3.80 3.88
CA CYS A 55 -1.85 3.40 4.36
C CYS A 55 -1.11 4.45 5.21
N ARG A 56 -1.56 5.72 5.22
CA ARG A 56 -0.99 6.79 6.06
C ARG A 56 -1.07 6.54 7.56
N PHE A 57 -1.76 5.48 8.03
CA PHE A 57 -1.70 5.09 9.44
C PHE A 57 -0.29 4.67 9.90
N LEU A 58 0.63 4.36 8.97
CA LEU A 58 2.03 4.11 9.26
C LEU A 58 2.85 5.39 9.50
N SER A 59 2.30 6.57 9.24
CA SER A 59 2.95 7.85 9.51
C SER A 59 2.97 8.17 11.01
N GLY A 60 4.02 8.84 11.47
CA GLY A 60 4.16 9.31 12.85
C GLY A 60 4.78 10.71 12.90
N ALA A 61 5.25 11.10 14.10
CA ALA A 61 5.64 12.48 14.39
C ALA A 61 6.80 13.01 13.53
N GLU A 62 7.75 12.15 13.16
CA GLU A 62 8.93 12.53 12.37
C GLU A 62 8.83 12.10 10.90
N THR A 63 7.67 11.58 10.47
CA THR A 63 7.45 11.23 9.06
C THR A 63 7.55 12.48 8.18
N GLU A 64 8.35 12.39 7.12
CA GLU A 64 8.64 13.52 6.25
C GLU A 64 7.42 13.94 5.42
N PRO A 65 6.86 15.16 5.64
CA PRO A 65 5.64 15.58 4.96
C PRO A 65 5.84 15.74 3.45
N TRP A 66 7.02 16.20 3.01
CA TRP A 66 7.32 16.39 1.58
C TRP A 66 7.38 15.07 0.80
N LEU A 67 7.76 13.96 1.44
CA LEU A 67 7.71 12.63 0.82
C LEU A 67 6.27 12.12 0.73
N SER A 68 5.45 12.41 1.75
CA SER A 68 4.02 12.12 1.74
C SER A 68 3.30 12.86 0.59
N ASP A 69 3.68 14.12 0.37
CA ASP A 69 3.18 14.91 -0.77
C ASP A 69 3.65 14.33 -2.10
N THR A 70 4.91 13.91 -2.21
CA THR A 70 5.45 13.23 -3.41
C THR A 70 4.67 11.96 -3.76
N ILE A 71 4.34 11.14 -2.75
CA ILE A 71 3.51 9.94 -2.93
C ILE A 71 2.09 10.34 -3.39
N ARG A 72 1.49 11.34 -2.74
CA ARG A 72 0.13 11.82 -3.06
C ARG A 72 0.05 12.29 -4.52
N ASP A 73 1.04 13.06 -4.97
CA ASP A 73 1.09 13.56 -6.34
C ASP A 73 1.24 12.41 -7.35
N GLY A 74 2.09 11.41 -7.06
CA GLY A 74 2.23 10.25 -7.93
C GLY A 74 0.95 9.41 -8.04
N VAL A 75 0.22 9.23 -6.94
CA VAL A 75 -1.09 8.57 -6.94
C VAL A 75 -2.09 9.36 -7.79
N ARG A 76 -2.15 10.69 -7.61
CA ARG A 76 -3.05 11.58 -8.36
C ARG A 76 -2.74 11.57 -9.86
N GLU A 77 -1.46 11.60 -10.21
CA GLU A 77 -0.97 11.62 -11.59
C GLU A 77 -0.90 10.23 -12.23
N LYS A 78 -1.23 9.17 -11.47
CA LYS A 78 -1.17 7.76 -11.90
C LYS A 78 0.22 7.40 -12.46
N ARG A 79 1.27 7.80 -11.75
CA ARG A 79 2.67 7.46 -12.10
C ARG A 79 3.36 6.71 -10.96
N PRO A 80 4.36 5.86 -11.26
CA PRO A 80 5.18 5.24 -10.24
C PRO A 80 5.92 6.28 -9.37
N VAL A 81 6.06 5.98 -8.08
CA VAL A 81 6.84 6.74 -7.11
C VAL A 81 7.73 5.80 -6.32
N LEU A 82 9.00 6.15 -6.18
CA LEU A 82 9.95 5.50 -5.29
C LEU A 82 10.48 6.54 -4.30
N VAL A 83 10.26 6.31 -3.01
CA VAL A 83 10.78 7.16 -1.93
C VAL A 83 11.29 6.30 -0.79
N GLU A 84 12.17 6.85 0.03
CA GLU A 84 12.50 6.28 1.33
C GLU A 84 11.92 7.18 2.41
N ILE A 85 10.91 6.69 3.15
CA ILE A 85 10.12 7.49 4.11
C ILE A 85 10.16 6.85 5.49
N LEU A 86 10.09 7.66 6.56
CA LEU A 86 9.99 7.15 7.92
C LEU A 86 8.56 6.69 8.22
N ASN A 87 8.41 5.43 8.61
CA ASN A 87 7.15 4.84 9.06
C ASN A 87 7.30 4.20 10.44
N TYR A 88 6.17 3.89 11.06
CA TYR A 88 6.10 3.35 12.41
C TYR A 88 5.27 2.07 12.41
N LYS A 89 5.79 1.06 13.13
CA LYS A 89 5.05 -0.18 13.41
C LYS A 89 3.94 0.09 14.42
N LYS A 90 3.06 -0.90 14.63
CA LYS A 90 1.98 -0.84 15.63
C LYS A 90 2.47 -0.51 17.04
N ASP A 91 3.64 -1.03 17.42
CA ASP A 91 4.25 -0.78 18.73
C ASP A 91 4.96 0.59 18.83
N GLY A 92 4.93 1.40 17.77
CA GLY A 92 5.60 2.69 17.70
C GLY A 92 7.07 2.61 17.31
N THR A 93 7.62 1.43 17.02
CA THR A 93 9.01 1.29 16.54
C THR A 93 9.17 1.96 15.17
N PRO A 94 10.08 2.95 15.02
CA PRO A 94 10.35 3.57 13.73
C PRO A 94 11.12 2.63 12.80
N PHE A 95 10.83 2.70 11.50
CA PHE A 95 11.61 2.02 10.46
C PHE A 95 11.66 2.84 9.16
N ARG A 96 12.76 2.72 8.43
CA ARG A 96 12.89 3.29 7.08
C ARG A 96 12.17 2.40 6.08
N ASN A 97 11.20 2.97 5.37
CA ASN A 97 10.42 2.29 4.35
C ASN A 97 10.86 2.75 2.95
N ALA A 98 11.59 1.88 2.23
CA ALA A 98 11.83 2.05 0.80
C ALA A 98 10.54 1.67 0.03
N LEU A 99 9.69 2.68 -0.18
CA LEU A 99 8.34 2.53 -0.69
C LEU A 99 8.28 2.72 -2.21
N LEU A 100 7.85 1.69 -2.92
CA LEU A 100 7.40 1.76 -4.31
C LEU A 100 5.87 1.79 -4.36
N VAL A 101 5.30 2.83 -4.96
CA VAL A 101 3.87 2.90 -5.30
C VAL A 101 3.74 2.90 -6.81
N ALA A 102 3.01 1.93 -7.37
CA ALA A 102 2.78 1.84 -8.81
C ALA A 102 1.28 1.61 -9.10
N PRO A 103 0.69 2.34 -10.05
CA PRO A 103 -0.69 2.10 -10.47
C PRO A 103 -0.80 0.76 -11.18
N ILE A 104 -1.91 0.05 -10.93
CA ILE A 104 -2.28 -1.16 -11.66
C ILE A 104 -3.45 -0.79 -12.57
N PHE A 105 -3.25 -0.98 -13.87
CA PHE A 105 -4.22 -0.72 -14.91
C PHE A 105 -4.87 -2.03 -15.36
N ASP A 106 -6.13 -1.96 -15.76
CA ASP A 106 -6.78 -3.08 -16.43
C ASP A 106 -6.41 -3.09 -17.92
N THR A 107 -7.00 -3.97 -18.71
CA THR A 107 -6.68 -4.10 -20.13
C THR A 107 -7.08 -2.89 -20.97
N ALA A 108 -7.94 -2.00 -20.45
CA ALA A 108 -8.34 -0.78 -21.14
C ALA A 108 -7.42 0.42 -20.86
N GLY A 109 -6.46 0.29 -19.93
CA GLY A 109 -5.61 1.39 -19.46
C GLY A 109 -6.24 2.12 -18.30
#